data_AF-A0A846W4C0-F1
#
_entry.id   AF-A0A846W4C0-F1
#
_cell.length_a   1.000
_cell.length_b   1.000
_cell.length_c   1.000
_cell.angle_alpha   90.00
_cell.angle_beta   90.00
_cell.angle_gamma   90.00
#
_symmetry.space_group_name_H-M   'P 1'
#
loop_
_entity.id
_entity.type
_entity.pdbx_description
1 polymer ?
#
loop_
_entity_poly.entity_id
_entity_poly.type
_entity_poly.pdbx_seq_one_letter_code
_entity_poly.pdbx_strand_id
1 'polypeptide(L)'
;MTIALFEVVASLRLTGTFDPEEITAALCRVPTDQWRAGQAGPAPKLRRRSDGWVLESAAGAGHVGEQVDRALDELAPISDRLRHTLSARETSGCLCVAVDTDGQGRPVIALSAAALRLLAASGLSLDVDVVSGATDNPDPATPVIQAASTGHPDGPFHRTVVSWCAEDAVSAFLDEWPDRSMASQDRPGGEILVQAEMSVGSFPSMYFHPHLLARLASTAMSLRIETCPRTT
;
A
#
# COMPACT_ATOMS: atom_id res chain seq x y z
N MET A 1 20.75 14.67 5.64
CA MET A 1 19.94 14.18 4.50
C MET A 1 18.84 15.19 4.26
N THR A 2 18.82 15.82 3.09
CA THR A 2 17.65 16.62 2.68
C THR A 2 16.57 15.63 2.28
N ILE A 3 15.44 15.61 2.99
CA ILE A 3 14.33 14.72 2.67
C ILE A 3 13.66 15.30 1.41
N ALA A 4 13.56 14.50 0.35
CA ALA A 4 12.94 14.92 -0.89
C ALA A 4 11.43 15.10 -0.71
N LEU A 5 10.87 16.09 -1.42
CA LEU A 5 9.44 16.28 -1.57
C LEU A 5 8.99 15.62 -2.85
N PHE A 6 7.85 14.94 -2.80
CA PHE A 6 7.24 14.26 -3.94
C PHE A 6 5.81 14.74 -4.07
N GLU A 7 5.26 14.70 -5.28
CA GLU A 7 3.81 14.81 -5.43
C GLU A 7 3.20 13.49 -4.94
N VAL A 8 2.39 13.55 -3.89
CA VAL A 8 1.82 12.37 -3.26
C VAL A 8 0.31 12.49 -3.23
N VAL A 9 -0.39 11.42 -3.58
CA VAL A 9 -1.82 11.27 -3.37
C VAL A 9 -2.07 10.03 -2.52
N ALA A 10 -2.68 10.21 -1.35
CA ALA A 10 -3.15 9.10 -0.52
C ALA A 10 -4.67 9.16 -0.40
N SER A 11 -5.33 8.05 -0.75
CA SER A 11 -6.79 7.99 -0.76
C SER A 11 -7.32 6.64 -0.31
N LEU A 12 -8.44 6.66 0.41
CA LEU A 12 -9.27 5.48 0.61
C LEU A 12 -10.20 5.33 -0.59
N ARG A 13 -10.15 4.17 -1.24
CA ARG A 13 -11.01 3.82 -2.36
C ARG A 13 -11.84 2.60 -2.03
N LEU A 14 -13.16 2.71 -2.15
CA LEU A 14 -14.09 1.59 -2.06
C LEU A 14 -14.67 1.32 -3.45
N THR A 15 -14.75 0.04 -3.84
CA THR A 15 -15.32 -0.41 -5.11
C THR A 15 -16.13 -1.69 -4.94
N GLY A 16 -17.20 -1.85 -5.70
CA GLY A 16 -18.10 -3.00 -5.58
C GLY A 16 -19.48 -2.73 -6.17
N THR A 17 -20.47 -3.44 -5.66
CA THR A 17 -21.88 -3.24 -5.99
C THR A 17 -22.58 -2.64 -4.78
N PHE A 18 -22.77 -1.32 -4.76
CA PHE A 18 -23.35 -0.62 -3.61
C PHE A 18 -23.88 0.77 -3.96
N ASP A 19 -24.65 1.35 -3.04
CA ASP A 19 -24.99 2.77 -3.08
C ASP A 19 -23.90 3.64 -2.42
N PRO A 20 -23.21 4.55 -3.15
CA PRO A 20 -22.24 5.48 -2.57
C PRO A 20 -22.83 6.39 -1.48
N GLU A 21 -24.13 6.68 -1.52
CA GLU A 21 -24.80 7.46 -0.48
C GLU A 21 -24.94 6.64 0.81
N GLU A 22 -25.18 5.34 0.71
CA GLU A 22 -25.20 4.44 1.87
C GLU A 22 -23.81 4.32 2.51
N ILE A 23 -22.75 4.28 1.69
CA ILE A 23 -21.36 4.31 2.19
C ILE A 23 -21.07 5.63 2.92
N THR A 24 -21.48 6.76 2.33
CA THR A 24 -21.36 8.09 2.92
C THR A 24 -22.04 8.15 4.29
N ALA A 25 -23.27 7.62 4.39
CA ALA A 25 -24.00 7.54 5.65
C ALA A 25 -23.32 6.61 6.67
N ALA A 26 -22.88 5.42 6.24
CA ALA A 26 -22.25 4.42 7.10
C ALA A 26 -20.91 4.92 7.69
N LEU A 27 -20.07 5.54 6.87
CA LEU A 27 -18.77 6.04 7.29
C LEU A 27 -18.83 7.42 7.94
N CYS A 28 -19.92 8.17 7.74
CA CYS A 28 -20.06 9.57 8.16
C CYS A 28 -18.91 10.44 7.63
N ARG A 29 -18.60 10.27 6.35
CA ARG A 29 -17.57 11.01 5.61
C ARG A 29 -18.12 11.40 4.27
N VAL A 30 -17.80 12.60 3.81
CA VAL A 30 -18.15 13.06 2.47
C VAL A 30 -17.06 12.59 1.51
N PRO A 31 -17.38 11.87 0.43
CA PRO A 31 -16.38 11.48 -0.56
C PRO A 31 -15.84 12.69 -1.30
N THR A 32 -14.59 12.62 -1.72
CA THR A 32 -14.01 13.56 -2.69
C THR A 32 -14.43 13.21 -4.12
N ASP A 33 -14.69 11.93 -4.40
CA ASP A 33 -15.26 11.47 -5.67
C ASP A 33 -16.18 10.25 -5.46
N GLN A 34 -17.19 10.11 -6.31
CA GLN A 34 -18.06 8.95 -6.33
C GLN A 34 -18.62 8.71 -7.73
N TRP A 35 -18.87 7.46 -8.07
CA TRP A 35 -19.45 7.09 -9.35
C TRP A 35 -20.30 5.84 -9.26
N ARG A 36 -21.11 5.64 -10.30
CA ARG A 36 -21.89 4.42 -10.49
C ARG A 36 -21.30 3.53 -11.58
N ALA A 37 -21.55 2.23 -11.47
CA ALA A 37 -21.28 1.31 -12.56
C ALA A 37 -21.95 1.78 -13.86
N GLY A 38 -21.24 1.68 -14.98
CA GLY A 38 -21.69 2.13 -16.29
C GLY A 38 -21.48 3.63 -16.58
N GLN A 39 -21.14 4.45 -15.58
CA GLN A 39 -20.78 5.86 -15.77
C GLN A 39 -19.51 5.98 -16.61
N ALA A 40 -19.41 7.04 -17.42
CA ALA A 40 -18.20 7.34 -18.19
C ALA A 40 -17.05 7.69 -17.22
N GLY A 41 -15.89 7.08 -17.42
CA GLY A 41 -14.68 7.45 -16.72
C GLY A 41 -13.98 8.66 -17.35
N PRO A 42 -12.78 9.02 -16.83
CA PRO A 42 -11.95 10.10 -17.39
C PRO A 42 -11.58 9.87 -18.86
N ALA A 43 -11.41 8.59 -19.25
CA ALA A 43 -11.33 8.18 -20.63
C ALA A 43 -12.75 7.88 -21.15
N PRO A 44 -13.29 8.66 -22.11
CA PRO A 44 -14.71 8.56 -22.51
C PRO A 44 -15.14 7.20 -23.05
N LYS A 45 -14.19 6.40 -23.55
CA LYS A 45 -14.42 5.05 -24.08
C LYS A 45 -14.43 3.97 -23.00
N LEU A 46 -13.99 4.28 -21.78
CA LEU A 46 -13.96 3.35 -20.65
C LEU A 46 -15.10 3.68 -19.69
N ARG A 47 -16.04 2.75 -19.58
CA ARG A 47 -17.09 2.80 -18.56
C ARG A 47 -16.58 2.19 -17.26
N ARG A 48 -16.98 2.77 -16.13
CA ARG A 48 -16.71 2.22 -14.80
C ARG A 48 -17.42 0.86 -14.66
N ARG A 49 -16.70 -0.16 -14.21
CA ARG A 49 -17.24 -1.53 -14.09
C ARG A 49 -18.01 -1.77 -12.79
N SER A 50 -17.73 -0.97 -11.78
CA SER A 50 -18.30 -1.07 -10.44
C SER A 50 -18.72 0.32 -9.96
N ASP A 51 -19.53 0.36 -8.92
CA ASP A 51 -19.71 1.56 -8.12
C ASP A 51 -18.39 1.91 -7.42
N GLY A 52 -18.25 3.19 -7.06
CA GLY A 52 -17.07 3.63 -6.34
C GLY A 52 -17.30 4.84 -5.47
N TRP A 53 -16.49 4.90 -4.42
CA TRP A 53 -16.50 5.94 -3.40
C TRP A 53 -15.04 6.19 -2.99
N VAL A 54 -14.61 7.44 -3.05
CA VAL A 54 -13.22 7.84 -2.78
C VAL A 54 -13.19 8.94 -1.73
N LEU A 55 -12.29 8.80 -0.77
CA LEU A 55 -11.90 9.84 0.16
C LEU A 55 -10.41 10.09 -0.01
N GLU A 56 -10.07 11.24 -0.60
CA GLU A 56 -8.70 11.72 -0.67
C GLU A 56 -8.31 12.37 0.66
N SER A 57 -7.31 11.79 1.32
CA SER A 57 -6.82 12.25 2.62
C SER A 57 -5.60 13.17 2.50
N ALA A 58 -4.88 13.06 1.39
CA ALA A 58 -3.71 13.85 1.09
C ALA A 58 -3.52 13.96 -0.41
N ALA A 59 -3.26 15.17 -0.89
CA ALA A 59 -2.80 15.45 -2.24
C ALA A 59 -1.82 16.63 -2.24
N GLY A 60 -0.75 16.53 -3.04
CA GLY A 60 0.21 17.60 -3.26
C GLY A 60 1.65 17.26 -2.85
N ALA A 61 2.54 18.20 -3.13
CA ALA A 61 3.95 18.12 -2.81
C ALA A 61 4.18 17.98 -1.29
N GLY A 62 4.82 16.89 -0.87
CA GLY A 62 5.06 16.59 0.54
C GLY A 62 6.01 15.43 0.78
N HIS A 63 6.26 15.14 2.06
CA HIS A 63 6.96 13.94 2.46
C HIS A 63 6.00 12.74 2.42
N VAL A 64 6.39 11.67 1.73
CA VAL A 64 5.55 10.47 1.55
C VAL A 64 5.06 9.92 2.88
N GLY A 65 5.94 9.76 3.87
CA GLY A 65 5.58 9.27 5.20
C GLY A 65 4.52 10.12 5.89
N GLU A 66 4.67 11.46 5.87
CA GLU A 66 3.71 12.36 6.51
C GLU A 66 2.32 12.32 5.84
N GLN A 67 2.27 12.16 4.52
CA GLN A 67 1.01 12.05 3.77
C GLN A 67 0.32 10.71 4.03
N VAL A 68 1.09 9.63 4.14
CA VAL A 68 0.57 8.30 4.51
C VAL A 68 0.07 8.30 5.96
N ASP A 69 0.84 8.88 6.90
CA ASP A 69 0.43 8.99 8.31
C ASP A 69 -0.85 9.82 8.45
N ARG A 70 -0.97 10.94 7.71
CA ARG A 70 -2.21 11.72 7.66
C ARG A 70 -3.41 10.90 7.18
N ALA A 71 -3.23 10.10 6.12
CA ALA A 71 -4.30 9.23 5.65
C ALA A 71 -4.68 8.17 6.69
N LEU A 72 -3.71 7.58 7.38
CA LEU A 72 -3.97 6.61 8.45
C LEU A 72 -4.68 7.24 9.65
N ASP A 73 -4.30 8.46 10.03
CA ASP A 73 -4.94 9.22 11.11
C ASP A 73 -6.41 9.54 10.79
N GLU A 74 -6.74 9.82 9.52
CA GLU A 74 -8.13 10.02 9.09
C GLU A 74 -8.95 8.72 9.09
N LEU A 75 -8.30 7.59 8.82
CA LEU A 75 -8.93 6.27 8.81
C LEU A 75 -9.16 5.70 10.21
N ALA A 76 -8.27 5.99 11.16
CA ALA A 76 -8.32 5.42 12.50
C ALA A 76 -9.70 5.59 13.19
N PRO A 77 -10.35 6.77 13.18
CA PRO A 77 -11.67 6.97 13.80
C PRO A 77 -12.82 6.17 13.14
N ILE A 78 -12.64 5.72 11.89
CA ILE A 78 -13.69 5.01 11.13
C ILE A 78 -13.36 3.54 10.86
N SER A 79 -12.24 3.02 11.38
CA SER A 79 -11.75 1.66 11.14
C SER A 79 -12.80 0.56 11.41
N ASP A 80 -13.50 0.62 12.55
CA ASP A 80 -14.52 -0.38 12.87
C ASP A 80 -15.72 -0.33 11.91
N ARG A 81 -16.10 0.87 11.45
CA ARG A 81 -17.18 1.05 10.48
C ARG A 81 -16.75 0.58 9.09
N LEU A 82 -15.49 0.82 8.72
CA LEU A 82 -14.90 0.28 7.50
C LEU A 82 -14.95 -1.24 7.51
N ARG A 83 -14.45 -1.88 8.58
CA ARG A 83 -14.52 -3.34 8.74
C ARG A 83 -15.94 -3.86 8.55
N HIS A 84 -16.93 -3.24 9.20
CA HIS A 84 -18.31 -3.66 9.07
C HIS A 84 -18.83 -3.50 7.63
N THR A 85 -18.57 -2.35 7.01
CA THR A 85 -18.97 -2.03 5.62
C THR A 85 -18.36 -3.01 4.62
N LEU A 86 -17.09 -3.37 4.78
CA LEU A 86 -16.37 -4.30 3.91
C LEU A 86 -16.74 -5.76 4.16
N SER A 87 -17.13 -6.12 5.38
CA SER A 87 -17.56 -7.49 5.71
C SER A 87 -18.97 -7.84 5.24
N ALA A 88 -19.84 -6.84 5.06
CA ALA A 88 -21.27 -7.05 4.82
C ALA A 88 -21.68 -7.01 3.34
N ARG A 89 -20.75 -6.64 2.44
CA ARG A 89 -21.04 -6.35 1.03
C ARG A 89 -19.95 -6.96 0.16
N GLU A 90 -20.24 -7.17 -1.13
CA GLU A 90 -19.22 -7.42 -2.16
C GLU A 90 -18.44 -6.11 -2.45
N THR A 91 -17.92 -5.49 -1.40
CA THR A 91 -17.19 -4.24 -1.43
C THR A 91 -15.73 -4.52 -1.10
N SER A 92 -14.85 -4.12 -2.00
CA SER A 92 -13.42 -4.05 -1.74
C SER A 92 -13.05 -2.64 -1.29
N GLY A 93 -12.15 -2.55 -0.31
CA GLY A 93 -11.60 -1.29 0.16
C GLY A 93 -10.08 -1.31 0.11
N CYS A 94 -9.49 -0.23 -0.37
CA CYS A 94 -8.06 -0.09 -0.57
C CYS A 94 -7.59 1.27 -0.08
N LEU A 95 -6.48 1.30 0.69
CA LEU A 95 -5.67 2.51 0.81
C LEU A 95 -4.75 2.56 -0.41
N CYS A 96 -4.94 3.54 -1.27
CA CYS A 96 -4.11 3.79 -2.45
C CYS A 96 -3.12 4.92 -2.14
N VAL A 97 -1.84 4.68 -2.38
CA VAL A 97 -0.76 5.67 -2.23
C VAL A 97 -0.05 5.80 -3.58
N ALA A 98 -0.26 6.92 -4.26
CA ALA A 98 0.43 7.26 -5.50
C ALA A 98 1.52 8.31 -5.23
N VAL A 99 2.72 8.11 -5.78
CA VAL A 99 3.85 9.01 -5.62
C VAL A 99 4.46 9.30 -6.99
N ASP A 100 4.44 10.57 -7.42
CA ASP A 100 5.14 11.01 -8.62
C ASP A 100 6.60 11.37 -8.28
N THR A 101 7.53 10.92 -9.11
CA THR A 101 8.96 11.22 -8.99
C THR A 101 9.54 11.66 -10.33
N ASP A 102 10.47 12.61 -10.26
CA ASP A 102 11.34 13.03 -11.37
C ASP A 102 12.34 11.96 -11.86
N GLY A 103 12.27 10.74 -11.32
CA GLY A 103 13.18 9.63 -11.62
C GLY A 103 14.53 9.70 -10.90
N GLN A 104 14.86 10.80 -10.21
CA GLN A 104 16.05 10.93 -9.36
C GLN A 104 15.71 10.70 -7.89
N GLY A 105 14.52 11.12 -7.46
CA GLY A 105 13.99 10.81 -6.15
C GLY A 105 13.76 9.31 -5.94
N ARG A 106 13.90 8.86 -4.70
CA ARG A 106 13.61 7.48 -4.27
C ARG A 106 12.63 7.54 -3.10
N PRO A 107 11.32 7.51 -3.37
CA PRO A 107 10.35 7.54 -2.29
C PRO A 107 10.47 6.30 -1.43
N VAL A 108 10.29 6.50 -0.13
CA VAL A 108 10.23 5.46 0.88
C VAL A 108 8.86 5.53 1.54
N ILE A 109 8.17 4.40 1.56
CA ILE A 109 6.90 4.24 2.26
C ILE A 109 7.16 3.36 3.47
N ALA A 110 7.06 3.95 4.65
CA ALA A 110 7.25 3.25 5.91
C ALA A 110 5.89 3.12 6.62
N LEU A 111 5.48 1.88 6.88
CA LEU A 111 4.28 1.55 7.64
C LEU A 111 4.70 0.94 8.97
N SER A 112 4.36 1.62 10.06
CA SER A 112 4.58 1.11 11.40
C SER A 112 3.76 -0.16 11.66
N ALA A 113 4.13 -0.94 12.68
CA ALA A 113 3.33 -2.07 13.12
C ALA A 113 1.89 -1.66 13.52
N ALA A 114 1.71 -0.44 14.03
CA ALA A 114 0.40 0.11 14.34
C ALA A 114 -0.43 0.40 13.07
N ALA A 115 0.21 0.98 12.05
CA ALA A 115 -0.42 1.22 10.75
C ALA A 115 -0.87 -0.10 10.09
N LEU A 116 0.00 -1.12 10.07
CA LEU A 116 -0.34 -2.43 9.52
C LEU A 116 -1.52 -3.08 10.24
N ARG A 117 -1.57 -2.98 11.58
CA ARG A 117 -2.70 -3.45 12.38
C ARG A 117 -3.98 -2.69 12.07
N LEU A 118 -3.91 -1.37 11.89
CA LEU A 118 -5.06 -0.56 11.53
C LEU A 118 -5.63 -0.97 10.17
N LEU A 119 -4.78 -1.12 9.15
CA LEU A 119 -5.19 -1.55 7.81
C LEU A 119 -5.81 -2.95 7.84
N ALA A 120 -5.14 -3.90 8.51
CA ALA A 120 -5.63 -5.27 8.67
C ALA A 120 -6.96 -5.34 9.43
N ALA A 121 -7.10 -4.61 10.55
CA ALA A 121 -8.33 -4.58 11.34
C ALA A 121 -9.49 -3.94 10.57
N SER A 122 -9.19 -2.99 9.68
CA SER A 122 -10.18 -2.35 8.81
C SER A 122 -10.63 -3.24 7.65
N GLY A 123 -9.88 -4.32 7.34
CA GLY A 123 -10.12 -5.18 6.19
C GLY A 123 -9.70 -4.56 4.85
N LEU A 124 -8.82 -3.56 4.88
CA LEU A 124 -8.35 -2.85 3.69
C LEU A 124 -7.21 -3.61 3.01
N SER A 125 -7.11 -3.48 1.70
CA SER A 125 -5.88 -3.71 0.94
C SER A 125 -5.02 -2.45 0.95
N LEU A 126 -3.76 -2.59 0.54
CA LEU A 126 -2.85 -1.49 0.28
C LEU A 126 -2.41 -1.57 -1.18
N ASP A 127 -2.45 -0.45 -1.87
CA ASP A 127 -1.97 -0.31 -3.23
C ASP A 127 -0.99 0.85 -3.30
N VAL A 128 0.22 0.59 -3.76
CA VAL A 128 1.29 1.57 -3.84
C VAL A 128 1.71 1.70 -5.29
N ASP A 129 1.56 2.91 -5.82
CA ASP A 129 2.01 3.27 -7.15
C ASP A 129 3.13 4.32 -7.02
N VAL A 130 4.32 4.00 -7.48
CA VAL A 130 5.35 5.02 -7.70
C VAL A 130 5.42 5.24 -9.19
N VAL A 131 5.23 6.48 -9.64
CA VAL A 131 5.27 6.86 -11.06
C VAL A 131 6.50 7.73 -11.27
N SER A 132 7.47 7.21 -12.00
CA SER A 132 8.57 8.00 -12.55
C SER A 132 8.17 8.55 -13.92
N GLY A 133 8.38 9.84 -14.15
CA GLY A 133 8.24 10.43 -15.48
C GLY A 133 8.96 9.57 -16.53
N ALA A 134 8.21 9.10 -17.53
CA ALA A 134 8.73 8.26 -18.59
C ALA A 134 9.74 9.03 -19.44
N THR A 135 10.91 8.44 -19.71
CA THR A 135 11.71 8.81 -20.87
C THR A 135 11.31 7.92 -22.06
N ASP A 136 11.59 8.36 -23.28
CA ASP A 136 11.11 7.73 -24.53
C ASP A 136 11.61 6.28 -24.78
N ASN A 137 12.36 5.68 -23.84
CA ASN A 137 12.98 4.38 -24.01
C ASN A 137 12.79 3.51 -22.73
N PRO A 138 11.64 2.83 -22.58
CA PRO A 138 11.41 1.97 -21.43
C PRO A 138 12.38 0.79 -21.43
N ASP A 139 12.94 0.45 -20.28
CA ASP A 139 13.81 -0.72 -20.12
C ASP A 139 12.93 -2.00 -20.08
N PRO A 140 13.08 -2.93 -21.03
CA PRO A 140 12.23 -4.12 -21.14
C PRO A 140 12.54 -5.20 -20.10
N ALA A 141 13.61 -5.06 -19.31
CA ALA A 141 14.04 -6.12 -18.42
C ALA A 141 13.27 -6.12 -17.08
N THR A 142 13.08 -7.31 -16.51
CA THR A 142 12.31 -7.58 -15.29
C THR A 142 12.69 -6.69 -14.11
N PRO A 143 11.78 -5.91 -13.49
CA PRO A 143 12.00 -5.29 -12.19
C PRO A 143 12.10 -6.40 -11.14
N VAL A 144 13.07 -6.23 -10.24
CA VAL A 144 13.35 -7.17 -9.17
C VAL A 144 12.85 -6.55 -7.87
N ILE A 145 11.88 -7.22 -7.24
CA ILE A 145 11.52 -6.95 -5.84
C ILE A 145 12.38 -7.84 -4.96
N GLN A 146 12.83 -7.34 -3.80
CA GLN A 146 13.57 -8.09 -2.79
C GLN A 146 12.93 -7.86 -1.43
N ALA A 147 12.73 -8.91 -0.62
CA ALA A 147 12.11 -8.81 0.71
C ALA A 147 13.01 -9.40 1.81
N ALA A 148 13.48 -8.59 2.75
CA ALA A 148 14.37 -8.98 3.86
C ALA A 148 13.84 -8.52 5.23
N SER A 149 14.38 -9.04 6.34
CA SER A 149 14.14 -8.49 7.68
C SER A 149 15.42 -7.99 8.34
N THR A 150 15.32 -6.82 8.97
CA THR A 150 16.39 -6.27 9.82
C THR A 150 16.00 -6.39 11.31
N GLY A 151 16.98 -6.63 12.19
CA GLY A 151 16.77 -6.59 13.65
C GLY A 151 16.36 -7.89 14.35
N HIS A 152 16.51 -9.06 13.72
CA HIS A 152 16.19 -10.36 14.34
C HIS A 152 17.19 -10.71 15.49
N PRO A 153 16.73 -11.32 16.60
CA PRO A 153 17.53 -11.54 17.83
C PRO A 153 18.81 -12.38 17.63
N ASP A 154 18.84 -13.26 16.63
CA ASP A 154 20.03 -14.06 16.26
C ASP A 154 20.92 -13.39 15.19
N GLY A 155 20.71 -12.10 14.91
CA GLY A 155 21.28 -11.39 13.76
C GLY A 155 20.28 -11.26 12.62
N PRO A 156 20.58 -10.45 11.58
CA PRO A 156 19.60 -10.11 10.55
C PRO A 156 19.21 -11.32 9.70
N PHE A 157 17.90 -11.52 9.52
CA PHE A 157 17.38 -12.57 8.64
C PHE A 157 17.25 -12.01 7.22
N HIS A 158 18.26 -12.29 6.41
CA HIS A 158 18.30 -11.88 5.01
C HIS A 158 17.80 -13.00 4.12
N ARG A 159 16.65 -12.76 3.49
CA ARG A 159 16.23 -13.51 2.31
C ARG A 159 16.08 -12.51 1.18
N THR A 160 16.36 -12.95 -0.04
CA THR A 160 16.09 -12.16 -1.24
C THR A 160 15.14 -13.00 -2.08
N VAL A 161 13.88 -12.61 -2.12
CA VAL A 161 12.87 -13.21 -3.01
C VAL A 161 12.74 -12.30 -4.21
N VAL A 162 13.18 -12.75 -5.39
CA VAL A 162 13.08 -12.00 -6.64
C VAL A 162 11.73 -12.25 -7.31
N SER A 163 10.87 -11.23 -7.38
CA SER A 163 9.54 -11.29 -8.01
C SER A 163 9.15 -9.98 -8.70
N TRP A 164 8.14 -10.04 -9.57
CA TRP A 164 7.44 -8.87 -10.15
C TRP A 164 6.33 -8.31 -9.27
N CYS A 165 5.90 -9.10 -8.28
CA CYS A 165 4.76 -8.82 -7.40
C CYS A 165 5.24 -8.71 -5.96
N ALA A 166 5.02 -7.54 -5.33
CA ALA A 166 5.46 -7.31 -3.96
C ALA A 166 4.72 -8.24 -2.99
N GLU A 167 3.44 -8.50 -3.25
CA GLU A 167 2.65 -9.44 -2.48
C GLU A 167 3.24 -10.85 -2.55
N ASP A 168 3.62 -11.35 -3.72
CA ASP A 168 4.23 -12.68 -3.85
C ASP A 168 5.57 -12.75 -3.11
N ALA A 169 6.41 -11.71 -3.25
CA ALA A 169 7.72 -11.65 -2.59
C ALA A 169 7.56 -11.69 -1.06
N VAL A 170 6.65 -10.89 -0.52
CA VAL A 170 6.39 -10.82 0.92
C VAL A 170 5.66 -12.07 1.41
N SER A 171 4.71 -12.62 0.66
CA SER A 171 4.04 -13.87 1.02
C SER A 171 5.04 -15.01 1.10
N ALA A 172 5.87 -15.20 0.07
CA ALA A 172 6.90 -16.23 0.05
C ALA A 172 7.87 -16.03 1.22
N PHE A 173 8.30 -14.79 1.48
CA PHE A 173 9.13 -14.45 2.63
C PHE A 173 8.51 -14.89 3.97
N LEU A 174 7.21 -14.61 4.16
CA LEU A 174 6.46 -14.99 5.36
C LEU A 174 6.19 -16.49 5.46
N ASP A 175 6.11 -17.22 4.36
CA ASP A 175 5.88 -18.68 4.36
C ASP A 175 7.09 -19.46 4.90
N GLU A 176 8.30 -18.92 4.69
CA GLU A 176 9.54 -19.49 5.25
C GLU A 176 9.96 -18.79 6.55
N TRP A 177 9.17 -17.82 7.01
CA TRP A 177 9.43 -17.16 8.28
C TRP A 177 9.32 -18.20 9.39
N PRO A 178 10.36 -18.38 10.22
CA PRO A 178 10.38 -19.45 11.20
C PRO A 178 9.17 -19.32 12.15
N ASP A 179 8.32 -20.35 12.13
CA ASP A 179 7.15 -20.48 12.98
C ASP A 179 7.62 -20.66 14.44
N ARG A 180 7.83 -19.55 15.16
CA ARG A 180 8.11 -19.58 16.59
C ARG A 180 6.98 -18.91 17.34
N SER A 181 6.30 -19.71 18.17
CA SER A 181 5.48 -19.25 19.29
C SER A 181 6.37 -18.53 20.29
N MET A 182 6.64 -17.25 20.05
CA MET A 182 7.24 -16.36 21.04
C MET A 182 6.12 -15.57 21.70
N ALA A 183 5.98 -15.75 23.01
CA ALA A 183 5.05 -14.98 23.83
C ALA A 183 5.25 -13.48 23.56
N SER A 184 4.13 -12.77 23.45
CA SER A 184 3.93 -11.48 22.79
C SER A 184 4.67 -10.26 23.37
N GLN A 185 5.66 -10.44 24.25
CA GLN A 185 6.28 -9.33 25.01
C GLN A 185 7.77 -9.06 24.69
N ASP A 186 8.47 -9.94 23.96
CA ASP A 186 9.92 -9.81 23.68
C ASP A 186 10.26 -9.74 22.18
N ARG A 187 9.47 -9.03 21.36
CA ARG A 187 9.92 -8.70 19.99
C ARG A 187 10.77 -7.41 20.04
N PRO A 188 12.10 -7.45 19.84
CA PRO A 188 12.79 -6.26 19.37
C PRO A 188 12.16 -5.87 18.02
N GLY A 189 11.84 -4.58 17.87
CA GLY A 189 11.26 -4.04 16.64
C GLY A 189 12.13 -4.38 15.45
N GLY A 190 11.61 -5.25 14.59
CA GLY A 190 12.19 -5.55 13.29
C GLY A 190 11.44 -4.83 12.19
N GLU A 191 12.08 -4.68 11.04
CA GLU A 191 11.50 -4.10 9.83
C GLU A 191 11.56 -5.14 8.71
N ILE A 192 10.43 -5.38 8.05
CA ILE A 192 10.38 -6.06 6.76
C ILE A 192 10.68 -4.99 5.70
N LEU A 193 11.80 -5.14 5.02
CA LEU A 193 12.22 -4.27 3.93
C LEU A 193 11.84 -4.91 2.60
N VAL A 194 11.05 -4.21 1.80
CA VAL A 194 10.74 -4.51 0.41
C VAL A 194 11.46 -3.49 -0.47
N GLN A 195 12.45 -3.94 -1.23
CA GLN A 195 13.14 -3.10 -2.21
C GLN A 195 12.61 -3.42 -3.59
N ALA A 196 12.11 -2.41 -4.29
CA ALA A 196 11.58 -2.51 -5.63
C ALA A 196 12.54 -1.81 -6.59
N GLU A 197 13.21 -2.57 -7.45
CA GLU A 197 14.00 -1.98 -8.52
C GLU A 197 13.07 -1.31 -9.53
N MET A 198 13.25 0.00 -9.72
CA MET A 198 12.54 0.72 -10.76
C MET A 198 13.35 0.68 -12.06
N SER A 199 12.81 0.03 -13.07
CA SER A 199 13.22 0.23 -14.45
C SER A 199 12.58 1.52 -14.98
N VAL A 200 13.28 2.18 -15.89
CA VAL A 200 12.75 3.37 -16.56
C VAL A 200 11.51 2.96 -17.35
N GLY A 201 10.35 3.56 -17.04
CA GLY A 201 9.09 3.29 -17.74
C GLY A 201 8.36 1.99 -17.35
N SER A 202 8.75 1.30 -16.27
CA SER A 202 8.00 0.15 -15.72
C SER A 202 7.99 0.21 -14.19
N PHE A 203 6.82 -0.13 -13.62
CA PHE A 203 6.60 -0.10 -12.17
C PHE A 203 6.19 -1.49 -11.69
N PRO A 204 6.88 -2.05 -10.69
CA PRO A 204 6.45 -3.30 -10.06
C PRO A 204 5.08 -3.10 -9.40
N SER A 205 4.23 -4.12 -9.49
CA SER A 205 2.93 -4.13 -8.80
C SER A 205 3.16 -4.24 -7.30
N MET A 206 2.84 -3.19 -6.54
CA MET A 206 2.97 -3.14 -5.08
C MET A 206 1.60 -3.14 -4.38
N TYR A 207 0.74 -4.05 -4.81
CA TYR A 207 -0.52 -4.35 -4.16
C TYR A 207 -0.30 -5.37 -3.03
N PHE A 208 -1.01 -5.19 -1.92
CA PHE A 208 -1.05 -6.10 -0.77
C PHE A 208 -2.50 -6.42 -0.43
N HIS A 209 -2.89 -7.67 -0.62
CA HIS A 209 -4.23 -8.13 -0.28
C HIS A 209 -4.51 -8.06 1.24
N PRO A 210 -5.76 -7.88 1.70
CA PRO A 210 -6.08 -7.78 3.13
C PRO A 210 -5.58 -8.97 3.96
N HIS A 211 -5.55 -10.17 3.38
CA HIS A 211 -5.04 -11.37 4.04
C HIS A 211 -3.52 -11.28 4.31
N LEU A 212 -2.75 -10.75 3.36
CA LEU A 212 -1.32 -10.55 3.54
C LEU A 212 -1.05 -9.47 4.58
N LEU A 213 -1.81 -8.37 4.58
CA LEU A 213 -1.71 -7.34 5.62
C LEU A 213 -2.05 -7.87 7.02
N ALA A 214 -3.03 -8.78 7.14
CA ALA A 214 -3.31 -9.47 8.40
C ALA A 214 -2.15 -10.35 8.86
N ARG A 215 -1.50 -11.08 7.94
CA ARG A 215 -0.28 -11.85 8.25
C ARG A 215 0.84 -10.92 8.73
N LEU A 216 1.12 -9.84 8.00
CA LEU A 216 2.12 -8.83 8.35
C LEU A 216 1.84 -8.22 9.73
N ALA A 217 0.59 -7.82 10.01
CA ALA A 217 0.19 -7.26 11.29
C ALA A 217 0.44 -8.22 12.48
N SER A 218 0.33 -9.54 12.24
CA SER A 218 0.61 -10.56 13.26
C SER A 218 2.10 -10.71 13.60
N THR A 219 2.99 -10.26 12.71
CA THR A 219 4.45 -10.23 12.95
C THR A 219 4.89 -9.11 13.88
N ALA A 220 4.03 -8.10 14.13
CA ALA A 220 4.37 -6.89 14.89
C ALA A 220 5.61 -6.12 14.40
N MET A 221 6.10 -6.42 13.19
CA MET A 221 7.18 -5.69 12.53
C MET A 221 6.62 -4.49 11.77
N SER A 222 7.48 -3.51 11.46
CA SER A 222 7.16 -2.50 10.44
C SER A 222 7.37 -3.06 9.04
N LEU A 223 6.75 -2.42 8.05
CA LEU A 223 7.00 -2.65 6.63
C LEU A 223 7.61 -1.38 6.04
N ARG A 224 8.72 -1.51 5.34
CA ARG A 224 9.34 -0.43 4.59
C ARG A 224 9.45 -0.82 3.14
N ILE A 225 8.87 0.00 2.26
CA ILE A 225 8.95 -0.16 0.83
C ILE A 225 9.87 0.93 0.31
N GLU A 226 10.93 0.54 -0.39
CA GLU A 226 11.88 1.45 -1.01
C GLU A 226 11.97 1.18 -2.49
N THR A 227 12.13 2.26 -3.25
CA THR A 227 12.53 2.15 -4.65
C THR A 227 14.05 2.25 -4.75
N CYS A 228 14.67 1.40 -5.55
CA CYS A 228 16.11 1.44 -5.80
C CYS A 228 16.41 1.52 -7.31
N PRO A 229 17.58 2.09 -7.70
CA PRO A 229 18.06 1.95 -9.07
C PRO A 229 18.30 0.47 -9.37
N ARG A 230 17.99 0.07 -10.61
CA ARG A 230 18.37 -1.25 -11.11
C ARG A 230 19.88 -1.49 -10.97
N THR A 231 20.27 -2.56 -10.30
CA THR A 231 21.67 -3.03 -10.30
C THR A 231 21.89 -3.87 -11.56
N THR A 232 22.75 -3.39 -12.47
CA THR A 232 23.16 -4.07 -13.71
C THR A 232 23.88 -5.38 -13.46
#